data_AF-A0A7C5YUW3-F1
#
_entry.id   AF-A0A7C5YUW3-F1
#
_cell.length_a   1.000
_cell.length_b   1.000
_cell.length_c   1.000
_cell.angle_alpha   90.00
_cell.angle_beta   90.00
_cell.angle_gamma   90.00
#
_symmetry.space_group_name_H-M   'P 1'
#
loop_
_entity.id
_entity.type
_entity.pdbx_description
1 polymer ?
#
loop_
_entity_poly.entity_id
_entity_poly.type
_entity_poly.pdbx_seq_one_letter_code
_entity_poly.pdbx_strand_id
1 'polypeptide(L)'
;MIRLKKLYEDLDIEVFKAPAEEELERLVKDTISNNGKPMSWKELRERFAGIAGEDRLRKVLIRLIERDEIIELPDGALALPGMEHSYIPKKSTKRVRPLVPSKFRARWGNIAARLRKTGRPLGEVLKELKSESSEEFPDIEDYEEYLDIE
;
A
#
# COMPACT_ATOMS: atom_id res chain seq x y z
N MET A 1 7.81 17.04 7.08
CA MET A 1 8.33 18.15 6.23
C MET A 1 9.40 17.56 5.33
N ILE A 2 9.29 17.72 4.01
CA ILE A 2 10.25 17.16 3.04
C ILE A 2 11.51 18.04 3.10
N ARG A 3 12.68 17.45 3.37
CA ARG A 3 13.95 18.19 3.49
C ARG A 3 14.75 18.03 2.19
N LEU A 4 14.81 19.09 1.38
CA LEU A 4 15.66 19.16 0.18
C LEU A 4 16.95 19.94 0.47
N LYS A 5 18.01 19.67 -0.30
CA LYS A 5 19.26 20.45 -0.22
C LYS A 5 19.05 21.83 -0.85
N LYS A 6 19.10 22.86 -0.02
CA LYS A 6 19.02 24.28 -0.41
C LYS A 6 20.30 24.70 -1.14
N LEU A 7 20.16 25.31 -2.32
CA LEU A 7 21.29 25.75 -3.16
C LEU A 7 21.51 27.26 -3.08
N TYR A 8 20.43 28.03 -3.00
CA TYR A 8 20.47 29.48 -2.98
C TYR A 8 19.25 30.04 -2.23
N GLU A 9 19.45 31.18 -1.57
CA GLU A 9 18.42 31.93 -0.85
C GLU A 9 18.64 33.42 -1.12
N ASP A 10 17.59 34.10 -1.57
CA ASP A 10 17.51 35.56 -1.70
C ASP A 10 16.23 36.06 -1.01
N LEU A 11 16.00 37.38 -1.01
CA LEU A 11 14.86 38.02 -0.35
C LEU A 11 13.49 37.42 -0.73
N ASP A 12 13.33 36.97 -1.99
CA ASP A 12 12.05 36.43 -2.51
C ASP A 12 12.16 35.04 -3.17
N ILE A 13 13.35 34.44 -3.24
CA ILE A 13 13.58 33.19 -4.00
C ILE A 13 14.40 32.18 -3.19
N GLU A 14 13.82 31.01 -2.97
CA GLU A 14 14.55 29.83 -2.50
C GLU A 14 14.75 28.85 -3.66
N VAL A 15 16.01 28.49 -3.96
CA VAL A 15 16.33 27.48 -4.97
C VAL A 15 16.78 26.21 -4.28
N PHE A 16 16.11 25.12 -4.60
CA PHE A 16 16.45 23.79 -4.12
C PHE A 16 17.02 22.94 -5.26
N LYS A 17 17.96 22.05 -4.92
CA LYS A 17 18.37 21.00 -5.85
C LYS A 17 17.21 20.03 -6.00
N ALA A 18 16.78 19.76 -7.24
CA ALA A 18 15.84 18.68 -7.49
C ALA A 18 16.45 17.36 -6.96
N PRO A 19 15.66 16.53 -6.25
CA PRO A 19 16.18 15.31 -5.67
C PRO A 19 16.65 14.34 -6.75
N ALA A 20 17.69 13.57 -6.47
CA ALA A 20 18.02 12.38 -7.25
C ALA A 20 16.90 11.33 -7.15
N GLU A 21 16.97 10.26 -7.94
CA GLU A 21 15.90 9.24 -7.94
C GLU A 21 15.88 8.46 -6.62
N GLU A 22 17.05 8.11 -6.09
CA GLU A 22 17.22 7.43 -4.81
C GLU A 22 16.80 8.31 -3.62
N GLU A 23 17.06 9.62 -3.71
CA GLU A 23 16.58 10.59 -2.73
C GLU A 23 15.06 10.70 -2.77
N LEU A 24 14.45 10.71 -3.96
CA LEU A 24 13.01 10.76 -4.12
C LEU A 24 12.34 9.50 -3.56
N GLU A 25 12.93 8.31 -3.78
CA GLU A 25 12.47 7.05 -3.17
C GLU A 25 12.44 7.14 -1.64
N ARG A 26 13.51 7.67 -1.02
CA ARG A 26 13.57 7.88 0.44
C ARG A 26 12.53 8.88 0.90
N LEU A 27 12.43 10.03 0.23
CA LEU A 27 11.47 11.09 0.59
C LEU A 27 10.03 10.59 0.54
N VAL A 28 9.66 9.75 -0.44
CA VAL A 28 8.32 9.16 -0.53
C VAL A 28 8.05 8.28 0.69
N LYS A 29 8.96 7.37 1.04
CA LYS A 29 8.80 6.50 2.22
C LYS A 29 8.72 7.30 3.51
N ASP A 30 9.61 8.28 3.68
CA ASP A 30 9.61 9.17 4.85
C ASP A 30 8.32 9.99 4.92
N THR A 31 7.77 10.42 3.78
CA THR A 31 6.52 11.18 3.74
C THR A 31 5.35 10.32 4.22
N ILE A 32 5.25 9.07 3.76
CA ILE A 32 4.20 8.13 4.20
C ILE A 32 4.40 7.80 5.69
N SER A 33 5.63 7.50 6.10
CA SER A 33 5.98 7.20 7.50
C SER A 33 5.60 8.34 8.44
N ASN A 34 6.05 9.57 8.13
CA ASN A 34 5.80 10.74 8.96
C ASN A 34 4.33 11.18 8.96
N ASN A 35 3.56 10.82 7.93
CA ASN A 35 2.12 11.05 7.92
C ASN A 35 1.37 10.11 8.89
N GLY A 36 2.00 9.00 9.32
CA GLY A 36 1.47 8.05 10.30
C GLY A 36 0.31 7.18 9.80
N LYS A 37 -0.14 7.38 8.57
CA LYS A 37 -1.22 6.63 7.92
C LYS A 37 -1.00 6.52 6.41
N PRO A 38 -1.60 5.50 5.77
CA PRO A 38 -1.62 5.38 4.32
C PRO A 38 -2.09 6.66 3.62
N MET A 39 -1.51 6.92 2.46
CA MET A 39 -1.74 8.13 1.67
C MET A 39 -2.27 7.80 0.30
N SER A 40 -3.28 8.53 -0.16
CA SER A 40 -3.74 8.41 -1.53
C SER A 40 -2.76 9.02 -2.53
N TRP A 41 -2.85 8.57 -3.78
CA TRP A 41 -2.11 9.16 -4.90
C TRP A 41 -2.29 10.68 -5.02
N LYS A 42 -3.50 11.17 -4.75
CA LYS A 42 -3.80 12.61 -4.77
C LYS A 42 -3.00 13.35 -3.68
N GLU A 43 -3.01 12.86 -2.46
CA GLU A 43 -2.28 13.48 -1.34
C GLU A 43 -0.76 13.43 -1.56
N LEU A 44 -0.22 12.33 -2.11
CA LEU A 44 1.20 12.28 -2.46
C LEU A 44 1.55 13.26 -3.57
N ARG A 45 0.74 13.34 -4.63
CA ARG A 45 0.95 14.31 -5.71
C ARG A 45 0.96 15.75 -5.17
N GLU A 46 0.01 16.10 -4.30
CA GLU A 46 -0.06 17.43 -3.69
C GLU A 46 1.18 17.72 -2.82
N ARG A 47 1.64 16.75 -2.02
CA ARG A 47 2.85 16.91 -1.19
C ARG A 47 4.15 17.02 -1.98
N PHE A 48 4.23 16.39 -3.15
CA PHE A 48 5.42 16.40 -4.01
C PHE A 48 5.34 17.43 -5.15
N ALA A 49 4.26 18.23 -5.20
CA ALA A 49 4.14 19.33 -6.15
C ALA A 49 5.31 20.32 -5.96
N GLY A 50 5.99 20.67 -7.06
CA GLY A 50 7.18 21.52 -7.03
C GLY A 50 8.48 20.82 -6.64
N ILE A 51 8.43 19.58 -6.13
CA ILE A 51 9.62 18.78 -5.79
C ILE A 51 9.95 17.79 -6.92
N ALA A 52 8.93 17.09 -7.40
CA ALA A 52 9.06 16.12 -8.48
C ALA A 52 7.85 16.19 -9.41
N GLY A 53 8.08 16.04 -10.71
CA GLY A 53 7.00 15.87 -11.69
C GLY A 53 6.21 14.60 -11.41
N GLU A 54 4.92 14.61 -11.78
CA GLU A 54 4.01 13.47 -11.56
C GLU A 54 4.55 12.16 -12.17
N ASP A 55 5.10 12.22 -13.37
CA ASP A 55 5.64 11.04 -14.05
C ASP A 55 6.83 10.42 -13.29
N ARG A 56 7.71 11.27 -12.74
CA ARG A 56 8.82 10.82 -11.88
C ARG A 56 8.30 10.19 -10.60
N LEU A 57 7.32 10.81 -9.94
CA LEU A 57 6.73 10.25 -8.73
C LEU A 57 6.06 8.90 -9.01
N ARG A 58 5.37 8.77 -10.15
CA ARG A 58 4.75 7.52 -10.58
C ARG A 58 5.79 6.42 -10.79
N LYS A 59 6.88 6.71 -11.50
CA LYS A 59 7.99 5.76 -11.73
C LYS A 59 8.61 5.29 -10.42
N VAL A 60 8.87 6.21 -9.50
CA VAL A 60 9.39 5.89 -8.16
C VAL A 60 8.43 4.99 -7.38
N LEU A 61 7.14 5.33 -7.35
CA LEU A 61 6.15 4.49 -6.67
C LEU A 61 6.07 3.09 -7.26
N ILE A 62 6.08 2.95 -8.59
CA ILE A 62 6.09 1.64 -9.26
C ILE A 62 7.28 0.81 -8.77
N ARG A 63 8.50 1.36 -8.78
CA ARG A 63 9.70 0.64 -8.30
C ARG A 63 9.59 0.24 -6.84
N LEU A 64 9.11 1.15 -5.98
CA LEU A 64 8.93 0.86 -4.55
C LEU A 64 7.88 -0.24 -4.33
N ILE A 65 6.81 -0.27 -5.13
CA ILE A 65 5.79 -1.33 -5.07
C ILE A 65 6.33 -2.66 -5.60
N GLU A 66 7.11 -2.64 -6.68
CA GLU A 66 7.73 -3.85 -7.24
C GLU A 66 8.68 -4.51 -6.23
N ARG A 67 9.40 -3.70 -5.44
CA ARG A 67 10.31 -4.13 -4.36
C ARG A 67 9.60 -4.43 -3.03
N ASP A 68 8.28 -4.35 -2.98
CA ASP A 68 7.46 -4.53 -1.76
C ASP A 68 7.80 -3.54 -0.62
N GLU A 69 8.46 -2.42 -0.92
CA GLU A 69 8.76 -1.36 0.05
C GLU A 69 7.55 -0.44 0.29
N ILE A 70 6.63 -0.40 -0.67
CA ILE A 70 5.31 0.23 -0.57
C ILE A 70 4.26 -0.77 -1.04
N ILE A 71 3.10 -0.75 -0.42
CA ILE A 71 1.94 -1.56 -0.81
C ILE A 71 0.80 -0.67 -1.25
N GLU A 72 0.06 -1.14 -2.24
CA GLU A 72 -1.22 -0.56 -2.65
C GLU A 72 -2.34 -1.23 -1.86
N LEU A 73 -3.17 -0.45 -1.17
CA LEU A 73 -4.29 -0.92 -0.36
C LEU A 73 -5.57 -1.12 -1.19
N PRO A 74 -6.60 -1.81 -0.67
CA PRO A 74 -7.79 -2.18 -1.44
C PRO A 74 -8.59 -1.01 -2.04
N ASP A 75 -8.40 0.21 -1.53
CA ASP A 75 -9.00 1.46 -2.01
C ASP A 75 -8.04 2.34 -2.82
N GLY A 76 -6.83 1.85 -3.12
CA GLY A 76 -5.81 2.56 -3.89
C GLY A 76 -4.95 3.53 -3.08
N ALA A 77 -5.07 3.52 -1.74
CA ALA A 77 -4.10 4.19 -0.89
C ALA A 77 -2.73 3.47 -0.93
N LEU A 78 -1.66 4.20 -0.69
CA LEU A 78 -0.29 3.73 -0.67
C LEU A 78 0.21 3.74 0.78
N ALA A 79 0.83 2.64 1.19
CA ALA A 79 1.22 2.43 2.58
C ALA A 79 2.59 1.76 2.66
N LEU A 80 3.27 1.92 3.79
CA LEU A 80 4.41 1.07 4.11
C LEU A 80 3.90 -0.31 4.59
N PRO A 81 4.66 -1.40 4.37
CA PRO A 81 4.33 -2.70 4.95
C PRO A 81 4.09 -2.60 6.46
N GLY A 82 3.03 -3.25 6.94
CA GLY A 82 2.57 -3.22 8.33
C GLY A 82 1.49 -2.15 8.61
N MET A 83 1.43 -1.07 7.83
CA MET A 83 0.40 -0.04 8.01
C MET A 83 -1.00 -0.51 7.59
N GLU A 84 -1.13 -1.61 6.84
CA GLU A 84 -2.42 -2.16 6.44
C GLU A 84 -3.25 -2.60 7.65
N HIS A 85 -2.63 -3.10 8.72
CA HIS A 85 -3.35 -3.76 9.82
C HIS A 85 -4.38 -2.87 10.50
N SER A 86 -4.05 -1.61 10.74
CA SER A 86 -4.91 -0.62 11.38
C SER A 86 -5.71 0.21 10.38
N TYR A 87 -5.49 0.06 9.08
CA TYR A 87 -6.14 0.88 8.07
C TYR A 87 -7.56 0.42 7.76
N ILE A 88 -8.48 1.37 7.70
CA ILE A 88 -9.86 1.15 7.27
C ILE A 88 -10.02 1.69 5.84
N PRO A 89 -10.24 0.84 4.83
CA PRO A 89 -10.38 1.30 3.46
C PRO A 89 -11.64 2.14 3.22
N LYS A 90 -11.55 3.07 2.27
CA LYS A 90 -12.68 3.94 1.89
C LYS A 90 -13.77 3.15 1.16
N LYS A 91 -14.98 3.13 1.75
CA LYS A 91 -16.20 2.51 1.17
C LYS A 91 -16.61 3.12 -0.18
N SER A 92 -16.34 4.40 -0.38
CA SER A 92 -16.77 5.15 -1.57
C SER A 92 -15.97 4.81 -2.83
N THR A 93 -14.77 4.24 -2.67
CA THR A 93 -13.95 3.86 -3.82
C THR A 93 -14.61 2.70 -4.54
N LYS A 94 -15.07 2.92 -5.79
CA LYS A 94 -15.72 1.87 -6.62
C LYS A 94 -14.69 1.02 -7.37
N ARG A 95 -13.80 1.64 -8.15
CA ARG A 95 -12.76 0.97 -8.94
C ARG A 95 -11.39 1.51 -8.58
N VAL A 96 -10.45 0.60 -8.35
CA VAL A 96 -9.03 0.93 -8.16
C VAL A 96 -8.27 0.58 -9.44
N ARG A 97 -7.38 1.46 -9.85
CA ARG A 97 -6.42 1.22 -10.94
C ARG A 97 -5.03 1.18 -10.31
N PRO A 98 -4.56 0.00 -9.88
CA PRO A 98 -3.28 -0.10 -9.21
C PRO A 98 -2.14 0.28 -10.16
N LEU A 99 -1.09 0.86 -9.61
CA LEU A 99 0.16 1.17 -10.32
C LEU A 99 0.86 -0.13 -10.75
N VAL A 100 0.81 -1.17 -9.91
CA VAL A 100 1.37 -2.49 -10.20
C VAL A 100 0.28 -3.56 -10.08
N PRO A 101 -0.49 -3.82 -11.15
CA PRO A 101 -1.65 -4.74 -11.11
C PRO A 101 -1.31 -6.18 -10.72
N SER A 102 -0.10 -6.67 -10.99
CA SER A 102 0.36 -8.00 -10.60
C SER A 102 0.46 -8.12 -9.09
N LYS A 103 1.18 -7.21 -8.43
CA LYS A 103 1.33 -7.13 -6.96
C LYS A 103 -0.02 -6.92 -6.27
N PHE A 104 -0.85 -6.02 -6.81
CA PHE A 104 -2.19 -5.77 -6.26
C PHE A 104 -3.06 -7.03 -6.29
N ARG A 105 -3.09 -7.74 -7.43
CA ARG A 105 -3.87 -8.98 -7.55
C ARG A 105 -3.31 -10.10 -6.68
N ALA A 106 -1.99 -10.24 -6.59
CA ALA A 106 -1.36 -11.23 -5.72
C ALA A 106 -1.73 -11.01 -4.25
N ARG A 107 -1.81 -9.75 -3.80
CA ARG A 107 -2.12 -9.41 -2.41
C ARG A 107 -3.61 -9.46 -2.08
N TRP A 108 -4.48 -8.94 -2.94
CA TRP A 108 -5.90 -8.75 -2.62
C TRP A 108 -6.86 -9.57 -3.46
N GLY A 109 -6.41 -10.16 -4.57
CA GLY A 109 -7.23 -10.94 -5.50
C GLY A 109 -8.62 -10.33 -5.74
N ASN A 110 -9.64 -11.16 -5.55
CA ASN A 110 -11.04 -10.76 -5.69
C ASN A 110 -11.64 -10.17 -4.40
N ILE A 111 -10.95 -10.30 -3.25
CA ILE A 111 -11.46 -9.84 -1.95
C ILE A 111 -11.34 -8.32 -1.77
N ALA A 112 -10.55 -7.61 -2.58
CA ALA A 112 -10.36 -6.15 -2.48
C ALA A 112 -11.67 -5.34 -2.43
N ALA A 113 -12.67 -5.75 -3.22
CA ALA A 113 -13.99 -5.09 -3.21
C ALA A 113 -14.78 -5.38 -1.92
N ARG A 114 -14.65 -6.59 -1.37
CA ARG A 114 -15.29 -6.98 -0.11
C ARG A 114 -14.64 -6.26 1.07
N LEU A 115 -13.30 -6.22 1.11
CA LEU A 115 -12.51 -5.53 2.15
C LEU A 115 -12.88 -4.06 2.29
N ARG A 116 -13.20 -3.37 1.18
CA ARG A 116 -13.66 -1.98 1.24
C ARG A 116 -15.03 -1.81 1.89
N LYS A 117 -15.92 -2.79 1.75
CA LYS A 117 -17.31 -2.70 2.22
C LYS A 117 -17.44 -2.95 3.71
N THR A 118 -16.54 -3.73 4.31
CA THR A 118 -16.59 -4.09 5.73
C THR A 118 -16.54 -2.84 6.62
N GLY A 119 -15.73 -1.84 6.27
CA GLY A 119 -15.49 -0.66 7.11
C GLY A 119 -14.76 -0.98 8.42
N ARG A 120 -14.07 -2.12 8.46
CA ARG A 120 -13.26 -2.58 9.58
C ARG A 120 -11.77 -2.47 9.24
N PRO A 121 -10.87 -2.46 10.23
CA PRO A 121 -9.43 -2.53 9.98
C PRO A 121 -9.07 -3.78 9.20
N LEU A 122 -8.18 -3.66 8.19
CA LEU A 122 -7.82 -4.81 7.35
C LEU A 122 -7.17 -5.94 8.15
N GLY A 123 -6.42 -5.63 9.21
CA GLY A 123 -5.77 -6.64 10.05
C GLY A 123 -6.76 -7.60 10.70
N GLU A 124 -7.89 -7.09 11.20
CA GLU A 124 -8.95 -7.93 11.78
C GLU A 124 -9.61 -8.80 10.72
N VAL A 125 -10.00 -8.19 9.59
CA VAL A 125 -10.72 -8.90 8.51
C VAL A 125 -9.84 -9.99 7.88
N LEU A 126 -8.54 -9.71 7.72
CA LEU A 126 -7.60 -10.70 7.22
C LEU A 126 -7.35 -11.83 8.22
N LYS A 127 -7.44 -11.57 9.52
CA LYS A 127 -7.32 -12.60 10.55
C LYS A 127 -8.53 -13.54 10.54
N GLU A 128 -9.74 -12.98 10.44
CA GLU A 128 -10.99 -13.74 10.32
C GLU A 128 -10.99 -14.63 9.07
N LEU A 129 -10.52 -14.09 7.94
CA LEU A 129 -10.41 -14.87 6.72
C LEU A 129 -9.44 -16.05 6.83
N LYS A 130 -8.36 -15.86 7.58
CA LYS A 130 -7.39 -16.94 7.81
C LYS A 130 -7.98 -18.01 8.72
N SER A 131 -8.71 -17.64 9.78
CA SER A 131 -9.38 -18.61 10.64
C SER A 131 -10.45 -19.41 9.91
N GLU A 132 -11.27 -18.75 9.07
CA GLU A 132 -12.26 -19.43 8.23
C GLU A 132 -11.60 -20.44 7.28
N SER A 133 -10.47 -20.10 6.66
CA SER A 133 -9.75 -21.03 5.78
C SER A 133 -9.07 -22.21 6.48
N SER A 134 -8.76 -22.09 7.78
CA SER A 134 -8.19 -23.19 8.56
C SER A 134 -9.25 -24.14 9.13
N GLU A 135 -10.50 -23.71 9.22
CA GLU A 135 -11.61 -24.55 9.71
C GLU A 135 -12.20 -25.45 8.60
N GLU A 136 -11.93 -25.18 7.32
CA GLU A 136 -12.45 -25.96 6.19
C GLU A 136 -11.65 -27.23 5.83
N PHE A 137 -10.55 -27.51 6.52
CA PHE A 137 -9.78 -28.76 6.38
C PHE A 137 -9.63 -29.45 7.74
N PRO A 138 -10.58 -30.31 8.16
CA PRO A 138 -10.31 -31.25 9.23
C PRO A 138 -9.10 -32.11 8.82
N ASP A 139 -8.22 -32.39 9.77
CA ASP A 139 -7.01 -33.19 9.56
C ASP A 139 -7.36 -34.50 8.83
N ILE A 140 -6.60 -34.82 7.79
CA ILE A 140 -6.79 -36.01 6.94
C ILE A 140 -6.68 -37.31 7.77
N GLU A 141 -6.18 -37.24 9.00
CA GLU A 141 -6.11 -38.37 9.94
C GLU A 141 -7.49 -38.95 10.30
N ASP A 142 -8.59 -38.20 10.14
CA ASP A 142 -9.95 -38.72 10.38
C ASP A 142 -10.54 -39.53 9.19
N TYR A 143 -9.82 -39.62 8.05
CA TYR A 143 -10.29 -40.36 6.86
C TYR A 143 -9.75 -41.79 6.74
N GLU A 144 -8.69 -42.16 7.49
CA GLU A 144 -8.16 -43.53 7.44
C GLU A 144 -9.06 -44.56 8.17
N GLU A 145 -10.02 -44.11 8.98
CA GLU A 145 -10.96 -45.00 9.67
C GLU A 145 -12.07 -45.58 8.75
N TYR A 146 -12.15 -45.16 7.48
CA TYR A 146 -13.19 -45.59 6.53
C TYR A 146 -12.71 -46.52 5.41
N LEU A 147 -11.46 -47.00 5.44
CA LEU A 147 -10.94 -47.94 4.43
C LEU A 147 -10.95 -49.41 4.85
N ASP A 148 -11.36 -49.73 6.08
CA ASP A 148 -11.55 -51.12 6.55
C ASP A 148 -13.04 -51.53 6.50
N ILE A 149 -13.62 -51.54 5.29
CA ILE A 149 -14.86 -52.28 5.03
C ILE A 149 -14.56 -53.36 4.01
N GLU A 150 -14.39 -54.59 4.50
CA GLU A 150 -14.35 -55.85 3.73
C GLU A 150 -15.60 -56.06 2.87
#